data_AF-A0A257M4I4-F1
#
_entry.id   AF-A0A257M4I4-F1
#
_cell.length_a   1.000
_cell.length_b   1.000
_cell.length_c   1.000
_cell.angle_alpha   90.00
_cell.angle_beta   90.00
_cell.angle_gamma   90.00
#
_symmetry.space_group_name_H-M   'P 1'
#
loop_
_entity.id
_entity.type
_entity.pdbx_description
1 polymer ?
#
loop_
_entity_poly.entity_id
_entity_poly.type
_entity_poly.pdbx_seq_one_letter_code
_entity_poly.pdbx_strand_id
1 'polypeptide(L)'
;PLDLHHQISILLVAMLTSKGASGVTGAGFIALAATLAAVPGIPIESLALLVGIDRFMSECRALTNLIGNGVATVAISRWQGEVTPERVNAGLRKNHNLNTQ
;
A
#
# COMPACT_ATOMS: atom_id res chain seq x y z
N PRO A 1 19.89 -24.00 6.53
CA PRO A 1 20.53 -22.77 6.02
C PRO A 1 19.79 -22.35 4.75
N LEU A 2 19.38 -21.09 4.63
CA LEU A 2 18.70 -20.62 3.42
C LEU A 2 19.74 -20.54 2.28
N ASP A 3 19.62 -21.47 1.34
CA ASP A 3 20.49 -21.55 0.17
C ASP A 3 20.30 -20.31 -0.73
N LEU A 4 21.33 -19.92 -1.49
CA LEU A 4 21.32 -18.70 -2.29
C LEU A 4 20.18 -18.71 -3.33
N HIS A 5 19.87 -19.90 -3.86
CA HIS A 5 18.73 -20.12 -4.73
C HIS A 5 17.37 -19.85 -4.06
N HIS A 6 17.23 -20.18 -2.77
CA HIS A 6 16.02 -19.87 -2.01
C HIS A 6 15.86 -18.37 -1.75
N GLN A 7 16.97 -17.65 -1.50
CA GLN A 7 16.90 -16.20 -1.33
C GLN A 7 16.51 -15.49 -2.64
N ILE A 8 17.06 -15.93 -3.77
CA ILE A 8 16.73 -15.36 -5.08
C ILE A 8 15.28 -15.65 -5.48
N SER A 9 14.78 -16.87 -5.22
CA SER A 9 13.39 -17.20 -5.53
C SER A 9 12.39 -16.44 -4.65
N ILE A 10 12.67 -16.28 -3.35
CA ILE A 10 11.87 -15.43 -2.44
C ILE A 10 11.91 -13.98 -2.90
N LEU A 11 13.07 -13.46 -3.32
CA LEU A 11 13.20 -12.10 -3.84
C LEU A 11 12.36 -11.93 -5.12
N LEU A 12 12.43 -12.86 -6.06
CA LEU A 12 11.66 -12.81 -7.31
C LEU A 12 10.15 -12.87 -7.07
N VAL A 13 9.70 -13.77 -6.21
CA VAL A 13 8.28 -13.87 -5.81
C VAL A 13 7.85 -12.59 -5.10
N ALA A 14 8.66 -12.07 -4.17
CA ALA A 14 8.38 -10.81 -3.48
C ALA A 14 8.31 -9.63 -4.45
N MET A 15 9.16 -9.58 -5.48
CA MET A 15 9.15 -8.53 -6.51
C MET A 15 7.93 -8.66 -7.43
N LEU A 16 7.56 -9.89 -7.83
CA LEU A 16 6.37 -10.15 -8.63
C LEU A 16 5.09 -9.79 -7.87
N THR A 17 5.00 -10.18 -6.59
CA THR A 17 3.93 -9.79 -5.67
C THR A 17 3.93 -8.28 -5.42
N SER A 18 5.09 -7.62 -5.33
CA SER A 18 5.18 -6.16 -5.16
C SER A 18 4.59 -5.39 -6.34
N LYS A 19 4.62 -5.97 -7.55
CA LYS A 19 3.97 -5.41 -8.75
C LYS A 19 2.49 -5.81 -8.88
N GLY A 20 2.09 -6.95 -8.31
CA GLY A 20 0.69 -7.42 -8.25
C GLY A 20 -0.13 -6.80 -7.10
N ALA A 21 0.53 -6.37 -6.02
CA ALA A 21 -0.09 -5.78 -4.83
C ALA A 21 -0.66 -4.38 -5.08
N SER A 22 -0.32 -3.72 -6.19
CA SER A 22 -1.01 -2.51 -6.62
C SER A 22 -2.46 -2.75 -7.06
N GLY A 23 -2.94 -4.00 -7.07
CA GLY A 23 -4.30 -4.35 -7.52
C GLY A 23 -5.17 -5.15 -6.55
N VAL A 24 -4.72 -5.54 -5.35
CA VAL A 24 -5.53 -6.41 -4.46
C VAL A 24 -5.52 -5.95 -3.00
N THR A 25 -6.14 -4.80 -2.74
CA THR A 25 -6.58 -4.44 -1.40
C THR A 25 -7.60 -5.48 -0.92
N GLY A 26 -7.33 -6.17 0.20
CA GLY A 26 -8.30 -7.08 0.84
C GLY A 26 -8.00 -8.59 0.76
N ALA A 27 -6.91 -9.04 0.12
CA ALA A 27 -6.56 -10.46 0.09
C ALA A 27 -6.29 -11.06 1.49
N GLY A 28 -5.74 -10.25 2.41
CA GLY A 28 -5.55 -10.64 3.82
C GLY A 28 -6.87 -10.92 4.55
N PHE A 29 -7.93 -10.15 4.26
CA PHE A 29 -9.25 -10.37 4.84
C PHE A 29 -9.85 -11.72 4.41
N ILE A 30 -9.67 -12.10 3.14
CA ILE A 30 -10.17 -13.39 2.62
C ILE A 30 -9.42 -14.56 3.25
N ALA A 31 -8.09 -14.47 3.38
CA ALA A 31 -7.28 -15.51 4.00
C ALA A 31 -7.61 -15.71 5.49
N LEU A 32 -7.85 -14.62 6.21
CA LEU A 32 -8.23 -14.67 7.63
C LEU A 32 -9.64 -15.25 7.81
N ALA A 33 -10.61 -14.80 7.02
CA ALA A 33 -11.97 -15.34 7.03
C ALA A 33 -12.01 -16.85 6.72
N ALA A 34 -11.19 -17.31 5.77
CA ALA A 34 -11.07 -18.73 5.44
C ALA A 34 -10.45 -19.56 6.58
N THR A 35 -9.43 -19.01 7.26
CA THR A 35 -8.80 -19.67 8.42
C THR A 35 -9.76 -19.74 9.62
N LEU A 36 -10.59 -18.69 9.78
CA LEU A 36 -11.63 -18.61 10.81
C LEU A 36 -12.70 -19.67 10.69
N ALA A 37 -13.14 -19.94 9.47
CA ALA A 37 -14.11 -21.00 9.19
C ALA A 37 -13.56 -22.39 9.54
N ALA A 38 -12.24 -22.54 9.66
CA ALA A 38 -11.57 -23.83 9.86
C ALA A 38 -11.17 -24.13 11.32
N VAL A 39 -11.23 -23.16 12.26
CA VAL A 39 -10.78 -23.36 13.66
C VAL A 39 -11.96 -23.35 14.64
N PRO A 40 -12.45 -24.51 15.10
CA PRO A 40 -13.50 -24.59 16.11
C PRO A 40 -12.95 -24.32 17.54
N GLY A 41 -13.69 -23.55 18.34
CA GLY A 41 -13.45 -23.42 19.80
C GLY A 41 -12.83 -22.11 20.29
N ILE A 42 -12.51 -21.16 19.40
CA ILE A 42 -12.04 -19.82 19.80
C ILE A 42 -13.25 -18.89 20.03
N PRO A 43 -13.30 -18.14 21.15
CA PRO A 43 -14.36 -17.15 21.38
C PRO A 43 -14.39 -16.09 20.26
N ILE A 44 -15.58 -15.82 19.72
CA ILE A 44 -15.78 -14.93 18.57
C ILE A 44 -15.30 -13.50 18.85
N GLU A 45 -15.38 -13.04 20.10
CA GLU A 45 -14.97 -11.69 20.51
C GLU A 45 -13.46 -11.45 20.35
N SER A 46 -12.63 -12.42 20.75
CA SER A 46 -11.16 -12.37 20.61
C SER A 46 -10.74 -12.32 19.14
N LEU A 47 -11.56 -12.98 18.31
CA LEU A 47 -11.34 -13.21 16.91
C LEU A 47 -11.70 -11.99 16.06
N ALA A 48 -12.81 -11.33 16.39
CA ALA A 48 -13.20 -10.06 15.78
C ALA A 48 -12.15 -8.96 16.02
N LEU A 49 -11.56 -8.92 17.22
CA LEU A 49 -10.45 -8.02 17.55
C LEU A 49 -9.20 -8.30 16.71
N LEU A 50 -8.80 -9.58 16.59
CA LEU A 50 -7.66 -10.00 15.77
C LEU A 50 -7.84 -9.63 14.29
N VAL A 51 -9.04 -9.89 13.74
CA VAL A 51 -9.42 -9.56 12.36
C VAL A 51 -9.42 -8.04 12.13
N GLY A 52 -9.92 -7.27 13.11
CA GLY A 52 -9.92 -5.82 13.06
C GLY A 52 -8.51 -5.24 12.97
N ILE A 53 -7.57 -5.79 13.76
CA ILE A 53 -6.17 -5.36 13.76
C ILE A 53 -5.46 -5.76 12.47
N ASP A 54 -5.64 -6.98 11.98
CA ASP A 54 -5.03 -7.44 10.72
C ASP A 54 -5.49 -6.57 9.54
N ARG A 55 -6.79 -6.28 9.47
CA ARG A 55 -7.35 -5.40 8.44
C ARG A 55 -6.82 -3.98 8.57
N PHE A 56 -6.78 -3.42 9.78
CA PHE A 56 -6.21 -2.09 10.01
C PHE A 56 -4.73 -2.01 9.58
N MET A 57 -3.91 -2.98 9.99
CA MET A 57 -2.49 -3.02 9.61
C MET A 57 -2.29 -3.19 8.10
N SER A 58 -3.12 -4.00 7.45
CA SER A 58 -3.06 -4.20 6.00
C SER A 58 -3.37 -2.91 5.24
N GLU A 59 -4.40 -2.16 5.65
CA GLU A 59 -4.74 -0.86 5.07
C GLU A 59 -3.67 0.20 5.38
N CYS A 60 -3.13 0.23 6.60
CA CYS A 60 -2.00 1.10 6.94
C CYS A 60 -0.80 0.84 6.02
N ARG A 61 -0.48 -0.43 5.75
CA ARG A 61 0.59 -0.81 4.82
C ARG A 61 0.33 -0.31 3.40
N ALA A 62 -0.91 -0.41 2.92
CA ALA A 62 -1.31 0.12 1.64
C ALA A 62 -1.16 1.66 1.57
N LEU A 63 -1.59 2.37 2.63
CA LEU A 63 -1.44 3.82 2.75
C LEU A 63 0.03 4.25 2.76
N THR A 64 0.89 3.58 3.54
CA THR A 64 2.33 3.89 3.56
C THR A 64 2.98 3.65 2.19
N ASN A 65 2.60 2.57 1.49
CA ASN A 65 3.09 2.30 0.13
C ASN A 65 2.61 3.36 -0.88
N LEU A 66 1.36 3.81 -0.78
CA LEU A 66 0.82 4.87 -1.63
C LEU A 66 1.56 6.19 -1.41
N ILE A 67 1.72 6.60 -0.15
CA ILE A 67 2.44 7.83 0.21
C ILE A 67 3.90 7.74 -0.25
N GLY A 68 4.57 6.61 -0.02
CA GLY A 68 5.95 6.39 -0.45
C GLY A 68 6.12 6.55 -1.97
N ASN A 69 5.24 5.96 -2.77
CA ASN A 69 5.26 6.10 -4.23
C ASN A 69 4.95 7.54 -4.68
N GLY A 70 4.00 8.21 -4.03
CA GLY A 70 3.68 9.61 -4.32
C GLY A 70 4.83 10.56 -4.01
N VAL A 71 5.45 10.41 -2.84
CA VAL A 71 6.63 11.20 -2.43
C VAL A 71 7.82 10.90 -3.34
N ALA A 72 8.08 9.63 -3.66
CA ALA A 72 9.14 9.25 -4.59
C ALA A 72 8.93 9.88 -5.98
N THR A 73 7.69 9.88 -6.48
CA THR A 73 7.35 10.51 -7.76
C THR A 73 7.63 12.00 -7.72
N VAL A 74 7.17 12.72 -6.69
CA VAL A 74 7.41 14.18 -6.55
C VAL A 74 8.90 14.48 -6.39
N ALA A 75 9.64 13.67 -5.62
CA ALA A 75 11.07 13.83 -5.43
C ALA A 75 11.86 13.62 -6.72
N ILE A 76 11.55 12.56 -7.50
CA ILE A 76 12.18 12.29 -8.79
C ILE A 76 11.82 13.36 -9.83
N SER A 77 10.55 13.77 -9.91
CA SER A 77 10.14 14.86 -10.82
C SER A 77 10.78 16.21 -10.45
N ARG A 78 11.07 16.46 -9.17
CA ARG A 78 11.87 17.61 -8.73
C ARG A 78 13.32 17.51 -9.18
N TRP A 79 13.94 16.34 -9.02
CA TRP A 79 15.32 16.12 -9.46
C TRP A 79 15.44 16.27 -10.98
N GLN A 80 14.50 15.72 -11.75
CA GLN A 80 14.46 15.88 -13.21
C GLN A 80 14.09 17.29 -13.69
N GLY A 81 13.80 18.23 -12.78
CA GLY A 81 13.46 19.62 -13.11
C GLY A 81 12.05 19.82 -13.67
N GLU A 82 11.23 18.77 -13.73
CA GLU A 82 9.85 18.84 -14.26
C GLU A 82 8.88 19.52 -13.29
N VAL A 83 9.09 19.34 -11.98
CA VAL A 83 8.29 19.93 -10.91
C VAL A 83 9.09 21.01 -10.19
N THR A 84 8.93 22.26 -10.61
CA THR A 84 9.52 23.44 -9.95
C THR A 84 8.51 24.05 -8.95
N PRO A 85 8.94 24.56 -7.78
CA PRO A 85 8.04 25.21 -6.83
C PRO A 85 7.17 26.31 -7.46
N GLU A 86 7.69 27.03 -8.45
CA GLU A 86 6.94 28.09 -9.16
C GLU A 86 5.82 27.51 -10.03
N ARG A 87 6.04 26.36 -10.69
CA ARG A 87 5.01 25.68 -11.51
C ARG A 87 3.88 25.11 -10.64
N VAL A 88 4.22 24.58 -9.46
CA VAL A 88 3.23 24.09 -8.49
C VAL A 88 2.39 25.26 -7.97
N ASN A 89 3.02 26.36 -7.54
CA ASN A 89 2.30 27.57 -7.11
C ASN A 89 1.47 28.20 -8.24
N ALA A 90 1.96 28.19 -9.48
CA ALA A 90 1.20 28.68 -10.63
C ALA A 90 -0.04 27.83 -10.92
N GLY A 91 0.06 26.50 -10.85
CA GLY A 91 -1.07 25.59 -11.03
C GLY A 91 -2.13 25.69 -9.92
N LEU A 92 -1.71 25.89 -8.68
CA LEU A 92 -2.61 26.11 -7.53
C LEU A 92 -3.36 27.44 -7.64
N ARG A 93 -2.67 28.52 -8.05
CA ARG A 93 -3.30 29.83 -8.30
C ARG A 93 -4.29 29.77 -9.48
N LYS A 94 -3.97 28.99 -10.51
CA LYS A 94 -4.86 28.82 -11.68
C LYS A 94 -6.16 28.10 -11.30
N ASN A 95 -6.11 27.10 -10.41
CA ASN A 95 -7.31 26.41 -9.91
C ASN A 95 -8.20 27.31 -9.03
N HIS A 96 -7.60 28.20 -8.22
CA HIS A 96 -8.38 29.12 -7.39
C HIS A 96 -9.24 30.08 -8.23
N ASN A 97 -8.72 30.54 -9.37
CA ASN A 97 -9.44 31.46 -10.26
C ASN A 97 -10.52 30.79 -11.12
N LEU A 98 -10.50 29.46 -11.26
CA LEU A 98 -11.51 28.69 -12.00
C LEU A 98 -12.72 28.32 -11.14
N ASN A 99 -12.59 28.36 -9.81
CA ASN A 99 -13.67 28.06 -8.87
C ASN A 99 -14.45 29.31 -8.41
N THR A 100 -14.06 30.49 -8.92
CA THR A 100 -14.67 31.80 -8.62
C THR A 100 -15.34 32.45 -9.85
N GLN A 101 -15.52 31.71 -10.94
CA GLN A 101 -16.42 32.05 -12.06
C GLN A 101 -17.58 31.06 -12.09
#